data_AF-A0A8A1MAM9-F1
#
_entry.id   AF-A0A8A1MAM9-F1
#
_cell.length_a   1.000
_cell.length_b   1.000
_cell.length_c   1.000
_cell.angle_alpha   90.00
_cell.angle_beta   90.00
_cell.angle_gamma   90.00
#
_symmetry.space_group_name_H-M   'P 1'
#
loop_
_entity.id
_entity.type
_entity.pdbx_description
1 polymer ?
#
loop_
_entity_poly.entity_id
_entity_poly.type
_entity_poly.pdbx_seq_one_letter_code
_entity_poly.pdbx_strand_id
1 'polypeptide(L)'
;MSVATMLQPASRASRASTTSSTSSFQPVSRQNTLSSHDTRSVRQSKRMSVTALYLSMSAKEKDLEISDDLAKAQRALRELKSKISSQSKKNFVLEKDVRYLDSRIALLIQNRMALEEQNEVASHLEDANDLQEGFFPNDDKTQKYGNLLFLLQSEPRHIAHLCRLVTMAEIDSLLQTVMFTIYGNQYESREEHLLLTMFQSVLTYQFDNTPEYSSLLRQNTPVSRMMTTYTRRGPGQAYLKQVLADQINSLIELNDVDLEINPLKVYEAMVQQIEASTGSLPPYLPKSVTAEVAAENEQVQQIIAPRLKTLTDIANAFLETIIDGLEETPYGIRWICKQIRSLSRRKYPDAQDQTICTLIGGFFFLRFINPAIVTPRSYMLIEATPSDKPRRTLTLVAKMLQNLANKPSYAKEPYMSKLQPFVH
;
A
#
# COMPACT_ATOMS: atom_id res chain seq x y z
N MET A 1 -71.25 -7.83 -2.98
CA MET A 1 -71.89 -8.38 -4.20
C MET A 1 -70.79 -8.72 -5.20
N SER A 2 -70.97 -9.77 -6.01
CA SER A 2 -70.22 -10.12 -7.24
C SER A 2 -68.68 -10.00 -7.19
N VAL A 3 -67.90 -11.03 -6.86
CA VAL A 3 -67.70 -12.34 -7.53
C VAL A 3 -66.82 -12.28 -8.79
N ALA A 4 -65.58 -12.73 -8.60
CA ALA A 4 -64.60 -13.36 -9.47
C ALA A 4 -64.86 -13.60 -10.97
N THR A 5 -63.77 -13.53 -11.76
CA THR A 5 -63.40 -14.62 -12.67
C THR A 5 -61.88 -14.70 -12.86
N MET A 6 -61.27 -15.84 -12.48
CA MET A 6 -59.94 -16.27 -12.99
C MET A 6 -60.12 -16.88 -14.39
N LEU A 7 -59.06 -16.93 -15.21
CA LEU A 7 -58.80 -18.06 -16.14
C LEU A 7 -57.41 -18.00 -16.81
N GLN A 8 -56.46 -18.72 -16.23
CA GLN A 8 -55.55 -19.65 -16.94
C GLN A 8 -56.05 -21.08 -16.60
N PRO A 9 -55.66 -22.19 -17.27
CA PRO A 9 -54.43 -22.39 -18.06
C PRO A 9 -54.59 -23.21 -19.37
N ALA A 10 -53.48 -23.44 -20.10
CA ALA A 10 -53.25 -24.68 -20.85
C ALA A 10 -51.75 -24.87 -21.17
N SER A 11 -51.27 -26.11 -21.14
CA SER A 11 -49.88 -26.50 -21.40
C SER A 11 -49.82 -27.58 -22.49
N ARG A 12 -48.83 -27.51 -23.41
CA ARG A 12 -48.15 -28.71 -23.97
C ARG A 12 -46.95 -28.41 -24.88
N ALA A 13 -45.79 -28.90 -24.44
CA ALA A 13 -44.83 -29.76 -25.14
C ALA A 13 -44.65 -29.69 -26.69
N SER A 14 -43.43 -29.26 -27.06
CA SER A 14 -42.49 -29.91 -27.99
C SER A 14 -42.88 -30.36 -29.42
N ARG A 15 -42.13 -29.83 -30.41
CA ARG A 15 -41.38 -30.67 -31.37
C ARG A 15 -40.24 -29.92 -32.05
N ALA A 16 -39.21 -30.67 -32.46
CA ALA A 16 -38.02 -30.16 -33.13
C ALA A 16 -38.22 -30.08 -34.66
N SER A 17 -37.41 -29.24 -35.32
CA SER A 17 -37.16 -29.33 -36.76
C SER A 17 -35.72 -28.91 -37.09
N THR A 18 -35.02 -29.78 -37.81
CA THR A 18 -33.65 -29.60 -38.30
C THR A 18 -33.66 -28.81 -39.61
N THR A 19 -32.70 -27.90 -39.80
CA THR A 19 -32.37 -27.36 -41.13
C THR A 19 -30.86 -27.40 -41.35
N SER A 20 -30.48 -28.01 -42.46
CA SER A 20 -29.12 -28.19 -42.94
C SER A 20 -28.62 -26.95 -43.67
N SER A 21 -27.31 -26.68 -43.59
CA SER A 21 -26.61 -25.82 -44.56
C SER A 21 -25.28 -26.46 -44.93
N THR A 22 -24.96 -26.44 -46.22
CA THR A 22 -23.85 -27.15 -46.85
C THR A 22 -22.92 -26.18 -47.56
N SER A 23 -21.61 -26.33 -47.35
CA SER A 23 -20.54 -25.74 -48.18
C SER A 23 -19.26 -26.54 -47.94
N SER A 24 -18.89 -27.50 -48.80
CA SER A 24 -18.28 -27.35 -50.14
C SER A 24 -16.75 -27.20 -50.08
N PHE A 25 -16.06 -28.33 -50.01
CA PHE A 25 -14.62 -28.46 -50.25
C PHE A 25 -14.38 -28.61 -51.77
N GLN A 26 -13.45 -27.85 -52.37
CA GLN A 26 -13.00 -28.08 -53.75
C GLN A 26 -11.52 -28.50 -53.78
N PRO A 27 -11.15 -29.55 -54.53
CA PRO A 27 -9.76 -29.91 -54.79
C PRO A 27 -9.25 -29.26 -56.09
N VAL A 28 -7.98 -28.84 -56.11
CA VAL A 28 -7.27 -28.47 -57.34
C VAL A 28 -6.26 -29.55 -57.67
N SER A 29 -6.30 -30.05 -58.91
CA SER A 29 -5.43 -31.14 -59.39
C SER A 29 -4.45 -30.67 -60.45
N ARG A 30 -3.18 -31.07 -60.25
CA ARG A 30 -2.19 -31.49 -61.24
C ARG A 30 -1.83 -30.53 -62.41
N GLN A 31 -0.52 -30.37 -62.58
CA GLN A 31 0.09 -30.82 -63.83
C GLN A 31 1.36 -31.63 -63.55
N ASN A 32 1.71 -32.53 -64.46
CA ASN A 32 2.60 -33.68 -64.24
C ASN A 32 3.35 -33.99 -65.55
N THR A 33 4.63 -34.41 -65.47
CA THR A 33 5.51 -35.06 -66.50
C THR A 33 6.98 -34.75 -66.12
N LEU A 34 8.02 -35.59 -66.16
CA LEU A 34 8.33 -37.01 -66.47
C LEU A 34 9.72 -37.30 -65.78
N SER A 35 10.28 -38.50 -65.54
CA SER A 35 9.88 -39.92 -65.67
C SER A 35 10.87 -40.83 -64.90
N SER A 36 10.49 -42.10 -64.64
CA SER A 36 11.33 -43.32 -64.49
C SER A 36 12.79 -43.23 -64.01
N HIS A 37 13.22 -43.92 -62.94
CA HIS A 37 13.36 -45.38 -62.93
C HIS A 37 13.50 -46.02 -61.52
N ASP A 38 13.07 -47.28 -61.45
CA ASP A 38 13.41 -48.39 -60.53
C ASP A 38 13.52 -48.24 -59.00
N THR A 39 12.68 -49.06 -58.37
CA THR A 39 12.80 -49.53 -56.99
C THR A 39 14.07 -50.36 -56.77
N ARG A 40 15.00 -49.86 -55.94
CA ARG A 40 15.96 -50.70 -55.20
C ARG A 40 15.84 -50.47 -53.70
N SER A 41 15.53 -51.55 -52.99
CA SER A 41 15.54 -51.60 -51.53
C SER A 41 16.95 -51.31 -50.99
N VAL A 42 17.12 -50.17 -50.30
CA VAL A 42 18.26 -49.93 -49.43
C VAL A 42 17.71 -49.55 -48.05
N ARG A 43 17.92 -50.44 -47.06
CA ARG A 43 17.67 -50.14 -45.65
C ARG A 43 18.54 -48.96 -45.26
N GLN A 44 17.94 -47.77 -45.12
CA GLN A 44 18.65 -46.58 -44.68
C GLN A 44 18.96 -46.72 -43.18
N SER A 45 20.14 -47.27 -42.89
CA SER A 45 20.59 -47.53 -41.52
C SER A 45 20.69 -46.20 -40.78
N LYS A 46 19.93 -46.04 -39.68
CA LYS A 46 20.04 -44.89 -38.77
C LYS A 46 21.37 -44.93 -38.00
N ARG A 47 22.49 -44.75 -38.70
CA ARG A 47 23.76 -44.38 -38.07
C ARG A 47 23.68 -42.91 -37.68
N MET A 48 23.06 -42.66 -36.53
CA MET A 48 23.34 -41.43 -35.77
C MET A 48 24.86 -41.36 -35.62
N SER A 49 25.47 -40.26 -36.08
CA SER A 49 26.90 -40.02 -35.82
C SER A 49 27.12 -40.07 -34.31
N VAL A 50 28.18 -40.75 -33.86
CA VAL A 50 28.54 -40.79 -32.43
C VAL A 50 28.69 -39.36 -31.89
N THR A 51 29.22 -38.43 -32.70
CA THR A 51 29.29 -37.00 -32.39
C THR A 51 27.93 -36.35 -32.19
N ALA A 52 26.92 -36.69 -33.01
CA ALA A 52 25.57 -36.17 -32.87
C ALA A 52 24.85 -36.75 -31.63
N LEU A 53 25.13 -38.02 -31.32
CA LEU A 53 24.63 -38.68 -30.11
C LEU A 53 25.26 -38.06 -28.85
N TYR A 54 26.57 -37.83 -28.86
CA TYR A 54 27.32 -37.17 -27.79
C TYR A 54 26.85 -35.72 -27.58
N LEU A 55 26.70 -34.93 -28.65
CA LEU A 55 26.12 -33.58 -28.58
C LEU A 55 24.70 -33.58 -28.02
N SER A 56 23.87 -34.57 -28.37
CA SER A 56 22.51 -34.69 -27.82
C SER A 56 22.48 -35.14 -26.35
N MET A 57 23.47 -35.91 -25.90
CA MET A 57 23.64 -36.27 -24.49
C MET A 57 24.14 -35.09 -23.68
N SER A 58 25.21 -34.40 -24.11
CA SER A 58 25.71 -33.21 -23.42
C SER A 58 24.74 -32.02 -23.45
N ALA A 59 23.86 -31.92 -24.46
CA ALA A 59 22.75 -30.98 -24.44
C ALA A 59 21.70 -31.37 -23.39
N LYS A 60 21.31 -32.65 -23.32
CA LYS A 60 20.38 -33.14 -22.28
C LYS A 60 20.94 -33.07 -20.87
N GLU A 61 22.24 -33.32 -20.69
CA GLU A 61 22.94 -33.18 -19.42
C GLU A 61 22.89 -31.72 -18.97
N LYS A 62 23.17 -30.76 -19.88
CA LYS A 62 23.01 -29.33 -19.59
C LYS A 62 21.56 -28.94 -19.33
N ASP A 63 20.59 -29.45 -20.06
CA ASP A 63 19.17 -29.18 -19.79
C ASP A 63 18.73 -29.75 -18.43
N LEU A 64 19.27 -30.91 -18.02
CA LEU A 64 19.05 -31.51 -16.71
C LEU A 64 19.74 -30.73 -15.58
N GLU A 65 20.99 -30.28 -15.79
CA GLU A 65 21.72 -29.41 -14.86
C GLU A 65 21.01 -28.06 -14.69
N ILE A 66 20.61 -27.41 -15.79
CA ILE A 66 19.82 -26.17 -15.76
C ILE A 66 18.48 -26.40 -15.07
N SER A 67 17.82 -27.54 -15.30
CA SER A 67 16.56 -27.89 -14.62
C SER A 67 16.75 -28.16 -13.12
N ASP A 68 17.85 -28.78 -12.70
CA ASP A 68 18.16 -29.06 -11.30
C ASP A 68 18.60 -27.80 -10.56
N ASP A 69 19.40 -26.93 -11.20
CA ASP A 69 19.80 -25.64 -10.65
C ASP A 69 18.62 -24.65 -10.60
N LEU A 70 17.72 -24.66 -11.58
CA LEU A 70 16.43 -23.97 -11.50
C LEU A 70 15.60 -24.51 -10.33
N ALA A 71 15.57 -25.82 -10.12
CA ALA A 71 14.85 -26.44 -9.00
C ALA A 71 15.48 -26.09 -7.63
N LYS A 72 16.82 -26.06 -7.53
CA LYS A 72 17.56 -25.59 -6.33
C LYS A 72 17.26 -24.13 -6.05
N ALA A 73 17.35 -23.27 -7.07
CA ALA A 73 17.02 -21.84 -6.97
C ALA A 73 15.56 -21.62 -6.55
N GLN A 74 14.61 -22.38 -7.10
CA GLN A 74 13.20 -22.34 -6.68
C GLN A 74 12.98 -22.82 -5.24
N ARG A 75 13.69 -23.87 -4.79
CA ARG A 75 13.63 -24.34 -3.38
C ARG A 75 14.20 -23.27 -2.44
N ALA A 76 15.39 -22.75 -2.75
CA ALA A 76 16.02 -21.67 -1.98
C ALA A 76 15.13 -20.41 -1.94
N LEU A 77 14.50 -20.04 -3.05
CA LEU A 77 13.54 -18.93 -3.11
C LEU A 77 12.30 -19.19 -2.25
N ARG A 78 11.75 -20.42 -2.23
CA ARG A 78 10.63 -20.79 -1.34
C ARG A 78 11.03 -20.74 0.12
N GLU A 79 12.20 -21.26 0.48
CA GLU A 79 12.72 -21.23 1.84
C GLU A 79 12.98 -19.79 2.31
N LEU A 80 13.57 -18.96 1.45
CA LEU A 80 13.82 -17.54 1.73
C LEU A 80 12.50 -16.77 1.87
N LYS A 81 11.50 -17.01 1.00
CA LYS A 81 10.15 -16.45 1.12
C LYS A 81 9.49 -16.85 2.45
N SER A 82 9.63 -18.11 2.88
CA SER A 82 9.11 -18.60 4.17
C SER A 82 9.82 -17.93 5.36
N LYS A 83 11.16 -17.80 5.32
CA LYS A 83 11.95 -17.06 6.32
C LYS A 83 11.55 -15.59 6.38
N ILE A 84 11.38 -14.92 5.24
CA ILE A 84 10.89 -13.54 5.18
C ILE A 84 9.48 -13.45 5.76
N SER A 85 8.55 -14.36 5.43
CA SER A 85 7.19 -14.37 6.00
C SER A 85 7.20 -14.52 7.52
N SER A 86 8.02 -15.43 8.05
CA SER A 86 8.19 -15.63 9.50
C SER A 86 8.81 -14.41 10.17
N GLN A 87 9.83 -13.79 9.56
CA GLN A 87 10.49 -12.62 10.10
C GLN A 87 9.62 -11.36 9.99
N SER A 88 8.84 -11.18 8.92
CA SER A 88 7.85 -10.11 8.81
C SER A 88 6.80 -10.22 9.93
N LYS A 89 6.33 -11.43 10.27
CA LYS A 89 5.44 -11.64 11.40
C LYS A 89 6.09 -11.23 12.73
N LYS A 90 7.34 -11.63 12.99
CA LYS A 90 8.09 -11.22 14.21
C LYS A 90 8.33 -9.71 14.27
N ASN A 91 8.83 -9.12 13.19
CA ASN A 91 9.10 -7.68 13.09
C ASN A 91 7.82 -6.87 13.28
N PHE A 92 6.67 -7.33 12.76
CA PHE A 92 5.40 -6.61 12.96
C PHE A 92 4.89 -6.68 14.40
N VAL A 93 5.09 -7.81 15.10
CA VAL A 93 4.79 -7.90 16.55
C VAL A 93 5.68 -6.90 17.31
N LEU A 94 6.98 -6.89 17.06
CA LEU A 94 7.91 -5.91 17.64
C LEU A 94 7.54 -4.46 17.27
N GLU A 95 7.09 -4.17 16.05
CA GLU A 95 6.57 -2.85 15.69
C GLU A 95 5.30 -2.49 16.45
N LYS A 96 4.39 -3.43 16.69
CA LYS A 96 3.18 -3.21 17.49
C LYS A 96 3.58 -2.90 18.94
N ASP A 97 4.53 -3.63 19.50
CA ASP A 97 5.04 -3.42 20.85
C ASP A 97 5.78 -2.07 20.96
N VAL A 98 6.62 -1.71 19.97
CA VAL A 98 7.26 -0.38 19.89
C VAL A 98 6.23 0.74 19.75
N ARG A 99 5.19 0.61 18.92
CA ARG A 99 4.10 1.61 18.83
C ARG A 99 3.35 1.78 20.14
N TYR A 100 3.12 0.67 20.85
CA TYR A 100 2.47 0.67 22.16
C TYR A 100 3.33 1.39 23.19
N LEU A 101 4.62 1.09 23.23
CA LEU A 101 5.60 1.79 24.05
C LEU A 101 5.70 3.27 23.68
N ASP A 102 5.82 3.64 22.39
CA ASP A 102 5.85 5.04 21.93
C ASP A 102 4.58 5.81 22.35
N SER A 103 3.40 5.18 22.24
CA SER A 103 2.14 5.80 22.67
C SER A 103 2.06 5.98 24.19
N ARG A 104 2.58 5.03 24.97
CA ARG A 104 2.67 5.15 26.44
C ARG A 104 3.77 6.13 26.87
N ILE A 105 4.90 6.20 26.16
CA ILE A 105 5.95 7.21 26.38
C ILE A 105 5.39 8.60 26.09
N ALA A 106 4.62 8.79 25.01
CA ALA A 106 3.94 10.05 24.75
C ALA A 106 2.98 10.44 25.88
N LEU A 107 2.19 9.49 26.40
CA LEU A 107 1.31 9.70 27.55
C LEU A 107 2.08 10.00 28.85
N LEU A 108 3.18 9.30 29.14
CA LEU A 108 4.06 9.50 30.30
C LEU A 108 4.90 10.80 30.23
N ILE A 109 5.13 11.33 29.03
CA ILE A 109 5.73 12.66 28.83
C ILE A 109 4.66 13.74 29.03
N GLN A 110 3.41 13.47 28.63
CA GLN A 110 2.29 14.41 28.73
C GLN A 110 1.71 14.48 30.16
N ASN A 111 1.62 13.34 30.84
CA ASN A 111 1.28 13.20 32.26
C ASN A 111 2.56 13.03 33.06
N ARG A 112 3.00 14.08 33.77
CA ARG A 112 4.28 14.12 34.47
C ARG A 112 4.30 13.26 35.76
N MET A 113 4.30 11.94 35.56
CA MET A 113 4.46 10.83 36.51
C MET A 113 3.52 10.79 37.73
N ALA A 114 2.50 9.93 37.65
CA ALA A 114 1.87 9.34 38.82
C ALA A 114 2.54 7.99 39.16
N LEU A 115 2.73 7.70 40.45
CA LEU A 115 3.37 6.46 40.93
C LEU A 115 2.55 5.19 40.61
N GLU A 116 1.24 5.30 40.44
CA GLU A 116 0.37 4.18 40.06
C GLU A 116 0.65 3.68 38.64
N GLU A 117 0.89 4.59 37.67
CA GLU A 117 1.23 4.23 36.29
C GLU A 117 2.56 3.45 36.21
N GLN A 118 3.51 3.68 37.12
CA GLN A 118 4.76 2.89 37.16
C GLN A 118 4.53 1.43 37.59
N ASN A 119 3.59 1.18 38.51
CA ASN A 119 3.26 -0.19 38.92
C ASN A 119 2.47 -0.94 37.84
N GLU A 120 1.56 -0.28 37.12
CA GLU A 120 0.92 -0.86 35.93
C GLU A 120 1.92 -1.10 34.78
N VAL A 121 2.94 -0.25 34.66
CA VAL A 121 4.05 -0.48 33.72
C VAL A 121 4.84 -1.74 34.08
N ALA A 122 5.12 -1.96 35.36
CA ALA A 122 5.81 -3.16 35.84
C ALA A 122 4.97 -4.43 35.66
N SER A 123 3.70 -4.43 36.10
CA SER A 123 2.84 -5.62 36.02
C SER A 123 2.58 -6.06 34.58
N HIS A 124 2.38 -5.13 33.64
CA HIS A 124 2.21 -5.49 32.23
C HIS A 124 3.52 -5.76 31.47
N LEU A 125 4.69 -5.45 32.05
CA LEU A 125 5.98 -5.96 31.54
C LEU A 125 6.24 -7.39 32.02
N GLU A 126 5.71 -7.78 33.18
CA GLU A 126 5.62 -9.17 33.60
C GLU A 126 4.65 -9.95 32.68
N ASP A 127 3.43 -9.44 32.42
CA ASP A 127 2.50 -10.05 31.44
C ASP A 127 3.06 -10.13 30.01
N ALA A 128 3.99 -9.25 29.62
CA ALA A 128 4.63 -9.29 28.29
C ALA A 128 5.74 -10.35 28.19
N ASN A 129 6.36 -10.72 29.32
CA ASN A 129 7.25 -11.88 29.42
C ASN A 129 6.46 -13.19 29.59
N ASP A 130 5.29 -13.13 30.21
CA ASP A 130 4.28 -14.17 30.13
C ASP A 130 3.64 -14.19 28.73
N LEU A 131 4.44 -14.66 27.76
CA LEU A 131 3.94 -15.58 26.75
C LEU A 131 3.34 -16.78 27.49
N GLN A 132 2.13 -16.60 28.01
CA GLN A 132 1.37 -17.59 28.74
C GLN A 132 1.43 -18.88 27.93
N GLU A 133 2.11 -19.91 28.44
CA GLU A 133 2.33 -21.18 27.75
C GLU A 133 0.97 -21.87 27.58
N GLY A 134 0.25 -21.44 26.55
CA GLY A 134 -1.06 -21.93 26.21
C GLY A 134 -0.91 -23.40 25.91
N PHE A 135 -1.48 -24.23 26.78
CA PHE A 135 -1.46 -25.68 26.61
C PHE A 135 -1.94 -26.02 25.20
N PHE A 136 -1.05 -26.60 24.39
CA PHE A 136 -1.36 -26.93 23.00
C PHE A 136 -2.63 -27.79 22.96
N PRO A 137 -3.64 -27.44 22.15
CA PRO A 137 -4.90 -28.17 22.16
C PRO A 137 -4.67 -29.64 21.80
N ASN A 138 -5.33 -30.55 22.52
CA ASN A 138 -5.36 -31.99 22.22
C ASN A 138 -5.58 -32.21 20.72
N ASP A 139 -4.99 -33.26 20.12
CA ASP A 139 -5.02 -33.51 18.66
C ASP A 139 -6.39 -33.30 17.99
N ASP A 140 -7.49 -33.78 18.60
CA ASP A 140 -8.86 -33.54 18.13
C ASP A 140 -9.25 -32.05 18.07
N LYS A 141 -8.90 -31.25 19.08
CA LYS A 141 -9.09 -29.80 19.07
C LYS A 141 -8.20 -29.13 18.03
N THR A 142 -6.94 -29.56 17.91
CA THR A 142 -6.01 -29.03 16.90
C THR A 142 -6.50 -29.31 15.48
N GLN A 143 -7.04 -30.50 15.22
CA GLN A 143 -7.66 -30.83 13.93
C GLN A 143 -8.93 -30.00 13.67
N LYS A 144 -9.79 -29.81 14.67
CA LYS A 144 -11.00 -28.95 14.58
C LYS A 144 -10.66 -27.49 14.30
N TYR A 145 -9.66 -26.93 15.00
CA TYR A 145 -9.18 -25.57 14.73
C TYR A 145 -8.48 -25.46 13.37
N GLY A 146 -7.74 -26.49 12.94
CA GLY A 146 -7.17 -26.57 11.59
C GLY A 146 -8.25 -26.50 10.50
N ASN A 147 -9.33 -27.27 10.66
CA ASN A 147 -10.49 -27.23 9.75
C ASN A 147 -11.18 -25.85 9.74
N LEU A 148 -11.33 -25.21 10.91
CA LEU A 148 -11.89 -23.85 11.01
C LEU A 148 -11.00 -22.81 10.30
N LEU A 149 -9.68 -22.82 10.55
CA LEU A 149 -8.73 -21.91 9.93
C LEU A 149 -8.66 -22.12 8.40
N PHE A 150 -8.71 -23.38 7.94
CA PHE A 150 -8.80 -23.71 6.51
C PHE A 150 -10.07 -23.15 5.88
N LEU A 151 -11.22 -23.23 6.56
CA LEU A 151 -12.48 -22.63 6.09
C LEU A 151 -12.40 -21.10 6.06
N LEU A 152 -11.84 -20.46 7.10
CA LEU A 152 -11.66 -19.00 7.16
C LEU A 152 -10.71 -18.48 6.07
N GLN A 153 -9.66 -19.23 5.74
CA GLN A 153 -8.73 -18.92 4.66
C GLN A 153 -9.35 -19.15 3.27
N SER A 154 -10.06 -20.27 3.09
CA SER A 154 -10.65 -20.66 1.80
C SER A 154 -11.92 -19.90 1.44
N GLU A 155 -12.65 -19.38 2.44
CA GLU A 155 -13.86 -18.57 2.25
C GLU A 155 -13.71 -17.15 2.84
N PRO A 156 -13.10 -16.20 2.08
CA PRO A 156 -12.85 -14.82 2.52
C PRO A 156 -14.08 -14.06 3.06
N ARG A 157 -15.30 -14.50 2.72
CA ARG A 157 -16.58 -13.93 3.17
C ARG A 157 -16.73 -13.85 4.69
N HIS A 158 -16.19 -14.81 5.44
CA HIS A 158 -16.33 -14.85 6.90
C HIS A 158 -15.47 -13.79 7.57
N ILE A 159 -14.20 -13.70 7.17
CA ILE A 159 -13.28 -12.64 7.62
C ILE A 159 -13.81 -11.27 7.19
N ALA A 160 -14.29 -11.14 5.96
CA ALA A 160 -14.92 -9.91 5.48
C ALA A 160 -16.19 -9.52 6.27
N HIS A 161 -16.88 -10.46 6.92
CA HIS A 161 -17.97 -10.15 7.84
C HIS A 161 -17.46 -9.70 9.20
N LEU A 162 -16.46 -10.39 9.76
CA LEU A 162 -15.84 -10.05 11.03
C LEU A 162 -15.23 -8.63 11.02
N CYS A 163 -14.54 -8.26 9.93
CA CYS A 163 -13.99 -6.91 9.71
C CYS A 163 -15.07 -5.79 9.67
N ARG A 164 -16.36 -6.12 9.57
CA ARG A 164 -17.48 -5.17 9.61
C ARG A 164 -18.16 -5.07 10.98
N LEU A 165 -17.89 -6.02 11.88
CA LEU A 165 -18.48 -6.09 13.22
C LEU A 165 -17.49 -5.69 14.33
N VAL A 166 -16.19 -5.82 14.06
CA VAL A 166 -15.10 -5.51 15.00
C VAL A 166 -15.04 -4.03 15.38
N THR A 167 -14.70 -3.75 16.64
CA THR A 167 -14.56 -2.37 17.14
C THR A 167 -13.25 -1.71 16.69
N MET A 168 -13.13 -0.38 16.90
CA MET A 168 -11.88 0.35 16.68
C MET A 168 -10.76 -0.01 17.65
N ALA A 169 -11.05 -0.67 18.78
CA ALA A 169 -10.02 -1.17 19.70
C ALA A 169 -9.43 -2.52 19.22
N GLU A 170 -10.26 -3.38 18.66
CA GLU A 170 -9.88 -4.76 18.29
C GLU A 170 -9.37 -4.88 16.84
N ILE A 171 -9.70 -3.91 15.97
CA ILE A 171 -9.40 -3.96 14.54
C ILE A 171 -7.93 -4.26 14.25
N ASP A 172 -6.98 -3.60 14.94
CA ASP A 172 -5.56 -3.78 14.64
C ASP A 172 -5.05 -5.19 15.02
N SER A 173 -5.66 -5.85 16.02
CA SER A 173 -5.41 -7.25 16.38
C SER A 173 -6.00 -8.23 15.36
N LEU A 174 -7.22 -7.96 14.88
CA LEU A 174 -7.83 -8.76 13.81
C LEU A 174 -7.01 -8.67 12.51
N LEU A 175 -6.64 -7.45 12.09
CA LEU A 175 -5.87 -7.22 10.87
C LEU A 175 -4.47 -7.86 10.96
N GLN A 176 -3.85 -7.91 12.13
CA GLN A 176 -2.61 -8.65 12.36
C GLN A 176 -2.76 -10.14 12.07
N THR A 177 -3.77 -10.77 12.69
CA THR A 177 -4.08 -12.18 12.48
C THR A 177 -4.38 -12.47 11.01
N VAL A 178 -5.19 -11.63 10.36
CA VAL A 178 -5.59 -11.81 8.96
C VAL A 178 -4.42 -11.64 7.99
N MET A 179 -3.64 -10.55 8.07
CA MET A 179 -2.63 -10.20 7.05
C MET A 179 -1.25 -10.82 7.24
N PHE A 180 -0.91 -11.22 8.47
CA PHE A 180 0.41 -11.77 8.80
C PHE A 180 0.36 -13.20 9.33
N THR A 181 -0.83 -13.78 9.55
CA THR A 181 -0.99 -15.20 9.94
C THR A 181 -1.87 -16.00 8.99
N ILE A 182 -3.09 -15.56 8.68
CA ILE A 182 -4.01 -16.31 7.79
C ILE A 182 -3.65 -16.14 6.31
N TYR A 183 -3.23 -14.94 5.90
CA TYR A 183 -2.74 -14.60 4.56
C TYR A 183 -1.31 -14.02 4.63
N GLY A 184 -0.49 -14.61 5.51
CA GLY A 184 0.85 -14.12 5.83
C GLY A 184 1.85 -14.30 4.70
N ASN A 185 1.67 -15.31 3.83
CA ASN A 185 2.56 -15.62 2.73
C ASN A 185 2.33 -14.67 1.54
N GLN A 186 2.74 -13.41 1.71
CA GLN A 186 2.65 -12.32 0.73
C GLN A 186 3.33 -12.58 -0.64
N TYR A 187 4.03 -13.71 -0.79
CA TYR A 187 4.68 -14.14 -2.03
C TYR A 187 4.02 -15.36 -2.69
N GLU A 188 2.91 -15.84 -2.14
CA GLU A 188 2.06 -16.88 -2.70
C GLU A 188 0.80 -16.26 -3.32
N SER A 189 0.64 -16.46 -4.63
CA SER A 189 -0.46 -15.87 -5.40
C SER A 189 -1.84 -16.31 -4.92
N ARG A 190 -1.97 -17.49 -4.30
CA ARG A 190 -3.24 -17.97 -3.72
C ARG A 190 -3.65 -17.15 -2.49
N GLU A 191 -2.78 -17.02 -1.49
CA GLU A 191 -3.08 -16.24 -0.29
C GLU A 191 -3.31 -14.77 -0.63
N GLU A 192 -2.50 -14.21 -1.53
CA GLU A 192 -2.67 -12.83 -1.99
C GLU A 192 -4.01 -12.61 -2.71
N HIS A 193 -4.42 -13.53 -3.58
CA HIS A 193 -5.72 -13.46 -4.25
C HIS A 193 -6.90 -13.56 -3.28
N LEU A 194 -6.81 -14.44 -2.27
CA LEU A 194 -7.84 -14.59 -1.24
C LEU A 194 -7.93 -13.34 -0.34
N LEU A 195 -6.79 -12.77 0.04
CA LEU A 195 -6.72 -11.51 0.79
C LEU A 195 -7.33 -10.34 0.00
N LEU A 196 -6.98 -10.18 -1.27
CA LEU A 196 -7.58 -9.14 -2.12
C LEU A 196 -9.09 -9.39 -2.33
N THR A 197 -9.53 -10.65 -2.44
CA THR A 197 -10.97 -10.99 -2.50
C THR A 197 -11.70 -10.61 -1.20
N MET A 198 -11.07 -10.79 -0.03
CA MET A 198 -11.56 -10.31 1.26
C MET A 198 -11.73 -8.77 1.23
N PHE A 199 -10.69 -8.06 0.78
CA PHE A 199 -10.69 -6.61 0.63
C PHE A 199 -11.83 -6.14 -0.29
N GLN A 200 -12.07 -6.83 -1.41
CA GLN A 200 -13.13 -6.48 -2.35
C GLN A 200 -14.50 -6.47 -1.66
N SER A 201 -14.80 -7.51 -0.86
CA SER A 201 -16.07 -7.64 -0.14
C SER A 201 -16.25 -6.52 0.90
N VAL A 202 -15.21 -6.25 1.69
CA VAL A 202 -15.21 -5.20 2.72
C VAL A 202 -15.30 -3.78 2.11
N LEU A 203 -14.53 -3.49 1.06
CA LEU A 203 -14.60 -2.24 0.32
C LEU A 203 -15.97 -2.04 -0.32
N THR A 204 -16.52 -3.05 -0.99
CA THR A 204 -17.84 -3.00 -1.62
C THR A 204 -18.91 -2.62 -0.58
N TYR A 205 -18.91 -3.29 0.57
CA TYR A 205 -19.84 -2.99 1.66
C TYR A 205 -19.69 -1.55 2.18
N GLN A 206 -18.46 -1.05 2.38
CA GLN A 206 -18.26 0.33 2.81
C GLN A 206 -18.77 1.33 1.77
N PHE A 207 -18.45 1.11 0.49
CA PHE A 207 -18.93 1.95 -0.59
C PHE A 207 -20.45 2.01 -0.61
N ASP A 208 -21.13 0.86 -0.53
CA ASP A 208 -22.59 0.82 -0.60
C ASP A 208 -23.23 1.52 0.62
N ASN A 209 -22.69 1.33 1.84
CA ASN A 209 -23.26 1.87 3.09
C ASN A 209 -22.83 3.31 3.46
N THR A 210 -21.78 3.88 2.88
CA THR A 210 -21.36 5.27 3.19
C THR A 210 -22.18 6.27 2.37
N PRO A 211 -23.04 7.13 2.97
CA PRO A 211 -23.92 8.00 2.18
C PRO A 211 -23.17 9.15 1.52
N GLU A 212 -22.16 9.71 2.19
CA GLU A 212 -21.51 10.95 1.79
C GLU A 212 -20.15 10.70 1.12
N TYR A 213 -19.93 11.38 -0.02
CA TYR A 213 -18.68 11.29 -0.77
C TYR A 213 -17.46 11.81 0.02
N SER A 214 -17.63 12.88 0.80
CA SER A 214 -16.52 13.58 1.47
C SER A 214 -15.87 12.74 2.58
N SER A 215 -16.62 11.83 3.20
CA SER A 215 -16.20 10.97 4.30
C SER A 215 -15.71 9.59 3.84
N LEU A 216 -16.17 9.14 2.66
CA LEU A 216 -15.81 7.88 2.03
C LEU A 216 -14.28 7.75 1.88
N LEU A 217 -13.72 6.68 2.42
CA LEU A 217 -12.27 6.44 2.51
C LEU A 217 -11.47 7.61 3.13
N ARG A 218 -12.08 8.57 3.83
CA ARG A 218 -11.36 9.62 4.58
C ARG A 218 -11.48 9.41 6.09
N GLN A 219 -12.64 8.99 6.58
CA GLN A 219 -12.84 8.64 7.99
C GLN A 219 -11.98 7.45 8.46
N ASN A 220 -11.62 7.45 9.76
CA ASN A 220 -10.99 6.32 10.43
C ASN A 220 -12.03 5.20 10.62
N THR A 221 -12.00 4.23 9.72
CA THR A 221 -12.93 3.09 9.59
C THR A 221 -12.16 1.76 9.51
N PRO A 222 -12.80 0.60 9.79
CA PRO A 222 -12.12 -0.70 9.70
C PRO A 222 -11.42 -0.92 8.37
N VAL A 223 -12.10 -0.53 7.28
CA VAL A 223 -11.62 -0.65 5.90
C VAL A 223 -10.41 0.27 5.65
N SER A 224 -10.43 1.49 6.20
CA SER A 224 -9.30 2.41 6.06
C SER A 224 -8.06 1.93 6.83
N ARG A 225 -8.25 1.33 8.02
CA ARG A 225 -7.19 0.67 8.79
C ARG A 225 -6.63 -0.53 8.02
N MET A 226 -7.52 -1.36 7.47
CA MET A 226 -7.20 -2.51 6.64
C MET A 226 -6.36 -2.12 5.41
N MET A 227 -6.72 -1.04 4.70
CA MET A 227 -5.90 -0.49 3.62
C MET A 227 -4.52 -0.01 4.09
N THR A 228 -4.45 0.76 5.19
CA THR A 228 -3.16 1.22 5.74
C THR A 228 -2.28 0.04 6.15
N THR A 229 -2.80 -0.96 6.86
CA THR A 229 -2.02 -2.15 7.30
C THR A 229 -1.52 -2.96 6.10
N TYR A 230 -2.31 -3.10 5.04
CA TYR A 230 -1.88 -3.78 3.81
C TYR A 230 -0.65 -3.12 3.17
N THR A 231 -0.62 -1.80 3.11
CA THR A 231 0.51 -1.06 2.49
C THR A 231 1.83 -1.20 3.26
N ARG A 232 1.81 -1.72 4.50
CA ARG A 232 2.98 -2.02 5.31
C ARG A 232 3.50 -3.45 5.14
N ARG A 233 2.84 -4.28 4.34
CA ARG A 233 3.37 -5.60 3.93
C ARG A 233 4.61 -5.40 3.05
N GLY A 234 5.46 -6.43 2.98
CA GLY A 234 6.79 -6.38 2.38
C GLY A 234 6.87 -5.72 1.00
N PRO A 235 5.96 -6.01 0.04
CA PRO A 235 5.96 -5.35 -1.27
C PRO A 235 5.76 -3.82 -1.19
N GLY A 236 4.86 -3.35 -0.32
CA GLY A 236 4.62 -1.91 -0.11
C GLY A 236 5.81 -1.22 0.55
N GLN A 237 6.43 -1.89 1.54
CA GLN A 237 7.65 -1.37 2.17
C GLN A 237 8.84 -1.32 1.20
N ALA A 238 9.03 -2.35 0.37
CA ALA A 238 10.10 -2.40 -0.63
C ALA A 238 9.97 -1.25 -1.63
N TYR A 239 8.76 -1.00 -2.13
CA TYR A 239 8.45 0.16 -2.98
C TYR A 239 8.79 1.49 -2.30
N LEU A 240 8.34 1.70 -1.05
CA LEU A 240 8.64 2.94 -0.32
C LEU A 240 10.15 3.13 -0.14
N LYS A 241 10.90 2.05 0.09
CA LYS A 241 12.37 2.11 0.18
C LYS A 241 13.00 2.48 -1.17
N GLN A 242 12.57 1.85 -2.26
CA GLN A 242 13.08 2.10 -3.60
C GLN A 242 12.77 3.51 -4.13
N VAL A 243 11.61 4.09 -3.76
CA VAL A 243 11.14 5.37 -4.30
C VAL A 243 11.43 6.56 -3.38
N LEU A 244 11.45 6.38 -2.05
CA LEU A 244 11.55 7.51 -1.11
C LEU A 244 12.83 7.52 -0.27
N ALA A 245 13.55 6.41 -0.11
CA ALA A 245 14.67 6.39 0.84
C ALA A 245 15.78 7.38 0.45
N ASP A 246 16.20 7.39 -0.81
CA ASP A 246 17.32 8.24 -1.26
C ASP A 246 16.96 9.73 -1.10
N GLN A 247 15.79 10.17 -1.57
CA GLN A 247 15.31 11.54 -1.43
C GLN A 247 15.16 11.98 0.05
N ILE A 248 14.73 11.08 0.93
CA ILE A 248 14.62 11.37 2.37
C ILE A 248 16.01 11.48 3.02
N ASN A 249 16.95 10.60 2.66
CA ASN A 249 18.31 10.66 3.20
C ASN A 249 19.04 11.93 2.73
N SER A 250 18.99 12.27 1.44
CA SER A 250 19.58 13.52 0.93
C SER A 250 19.00 14.78 1.59
N LEU A 251 17.71 14.79 1.92
CA LEU A 251 17.09 15.89 2.68
C LEU A 251 17.60 15.95 4.14
N ILE A 252 17.82 14.80 4.78
CA ILE A 252 18.35 14.73 6.15
C ILE A 252 19.82 15.16 6.21
N GLU A 253 20.62 14.86 5.18
CA GLU A 253 22.02 15.30 5.08
C GLU A 253 22.16 16.84 5.09
N LEU A 254 21.17 17.58 4.57
CA LEU A 254 21.07 19.05 4.57
C LEU A 254 20.76 19.66 5.96
N ASN A 255 21.17 19.01 7.06
CA ASN A 255 20.79 19.25 8.48
C ASN A 255 20.64 20.72 8.92
N ASP A 256 21.40 21.66 8.35
CA ASP A 256 21.38 23.07 8.75
C ASP A 256 20.30 23.94 8.10
N VAL A 257 19.69 23.52 7.00
CA VAL A 257 18.76 24.37 6.25
C VAL A 257 17.40 24.46 6.95
N ASP A 258 17.07 25.63 7.50
CA ASP A 258 15.74 25.95 8.01
C ASP A 258 14.81 26.40 6.89
N LEU A 259 13.84 25.55 6.54
CA LEU A 259 12.79 25.81 5.55
C LEU A 259 11.41 26.07 6.21
N GLU A 260 11.38 26.55 7.46
CA GLU A 260 10.12 27.04 8.05
C GLU A 260 9.61 28.26 7.27
N ILE A 261 8.34 28.19 6.85
CA ILE A 261 7.64 29.19 6.03
C ILE A 261 6.45 29.84 6.77
N ASN A 262 6.18 29.43 8.00
CA ASN A 262 5.17 30.07 8.85
C ASN A 262 5.68 31.48 9.26
N PRO A 263 5.02 32.58 8.83
CA PRO A 263 5.50 33.94 9.07
C PRO A 263 5.68 34.27 10.55
N LEU A 264 4.79 33.77 11.42
CA LEU A 264 4.87 34.03 12.87
C LEU A 264 6.17 33.46 13.47
N LYS A 265 6.50 32.22 13.13
CA LYS A 265 7.74 31.57 13.62
C LYS A 265 9.01 32.19 13.03
N VAL A 266 8.97 32.59 11.76
CA VAL A 266 10.10 33.28 11.11
C VAL A 266 10.30 34.65 11.76
N TYR A 267 9.23 35.38 12.08
CA TYR A 267 9.29 36.63 12.84
C TYR A 267 9.86 36.41 14.25
N GLU A 268 9.37 35.42 15.00
CA GLU A 268 9.89 35.06 16.33
C GLU A 268 11.39 34.75 16.30
N ALA A 269 11.84 33.93 15.34
CA ALA A 269 13.25 33.60 15.17
C ALA A 269 14.11 34.82 14.76
N MET A 270 13.59 35.68 13.89
CA MET A 270 14.23 36.94 13.48
C MET A 270 14.39 37.89 14.68
N VAL A 271 13.32 38.09 15.47
CA VAL A 271 13.34 38.90 16.69
C VAL A 271 14.35 38.38 17.70
N GLN A 272 14.41 37.05 17.92
CA GLN A 272 15.41 36.43 18.80
C GLN A 272 16.84 36.64 18.30
N GLN A 273 17.09 36.52 16.98
CA GLN A 273 18.41 36.79 16.40
C GLN A 273 18.82 38.27 16.51
N ILE A 274 17.88 39.20 16.32
CA ILE A 274 18.12 40.65 16.50
C ILE A 274 18.40 40.98 17.97
N GLU A 275 17.62 40.44 18.92
CA GLU A 275 17.83 40.63 20.36
C GLU A 275 19.19 40.06 20.80
N ALA A 276 19.57 38.86 20.31
CA ALA A 276 20.86 38.23 20.62
C ALA A 276 22.08 38.96 20.01
N SER A 277 21.94 39.58 18.85
CA SER A 277 23.04 40.28 18.16
C SER A 277 23.17 41.75 18.56
N THR A 278 22.06 42.41 18.90
CA THR A 278 22.02 43.87 19.18
C THR A 278 21.91 44.16 20.69
N GLY A 279 21.65 43.13 21.52
CA GLY A 279 21.51 43.25 22.99
C GLY A 279 20.28 44.03 23.47
N SER A 280 19.51 44.60 22.54
CA SER A 280 18.28 45.35 22.77
C SER A 280 17.39 45.24 21.53
N LEU A 281 16.08 45.36 21.73
CA LEU A 281 15.14 45.31 20.61
C LEU A 281 14.82 46.69 20.06
N PRO A 282 14.77 46.87 18.74
CA PRO A 282 14.36 48.13 18.15
C PRO A 282 12.92 48.50 18.57
N PRO A 283 12.62 49.76 18.92
CA PRO A 283 11.30 50.17 19.41
C PRO A 283 10.12 49.91 18.45
N TYR A 284 10.41 49.68 17.17
CA TYR A 284 9.43 49.39 16.12
C TYR A 284 9.13 47.88 15.92
N LEU A 285 9.84 46.98 16.60
CA LEU A 285 9.67 45.52 16.50
C LEU A 285 9.11 44.95 17.83
N PRO A 286 7.77 44.84 17.98
CA PRO A 286 7.17 44.22 19.16
C PRO A 286 7.50 42.72 19.26
N LYS A 287 7.76 42.22 20.48
CA LYS A 287 8.14 40.81 20.74
C LYS A 287 7.08 39.78 20.32
N SER A 288 5.80 40.18 20.27
CA SER A 288 4.68 39.33 19.90
C SER A 288 3.77 40.08 18.95
N VAL A 289 3.34 39.41 17.89
CA VAL A 289 2.51 39.93 16.80
C VAL A 289 1.50 38.87 16.37
N THR A 290 0.44 39.27 15.68
CA THR A 290 -0.45 38.31 15.01
C THR A 290 0.24 37.71 13.78
N ALA A 291 -0.22 36.53 13.34
CA ALA A 291 0.31 35.90 12.13
C ALA A 291 0.11 36.73 10.86
N GLU A 292 -0.88 37.62 10.84
CA GLU A 292 -1.16 38.57 9.75
C GLU A 292 -0.09 39.66 9.69
N VAL A 293 0.18 40.35 10.81
CA VAL A 293 1.23 41.37 10.91
C VAL A 293 2.62 40.78 10.63
N ALA A 294 2.88 39.55 11.08
CA ALA A 294 4.11 38.82 10.74
C ALA A 294 4.21 38.49 9.23
N ALA A 295 3.08 38.25 8.56
CA ALA A 295 3.05 37.95 7.13
C ALA A 295 3.21 39.21 6.25
N GLU A 296 2.81 40.38 6.74
CA GLU A 296 2.97 41.68 6.07
C GLU A 296 4.39 42.27 6.21
N ASN A 297 5.16 41.84 7.21
CA ASN A 297 6.52 42.35 7.44
C ASN A 297 7.49 42.02 6.28
N GLU A 298 8.07 43.05 5.66
CA GLU A 298 8.95 42.92 4.49
C GLU A 298 10.20 42.05 4.74
N GLN A 299 10.82 42.16 5.92
CA GLN A 299 12.01 41.37 6.27
C GLN A 299 11.67 39.88 6.37
N VAL A 300 10.54 39.55 6.99
CA VAL A 300 10.01 38.18 7.06
C VAL A 300 9.69 37.64 5.66
N GLN A 301 9.10 38.46 4.78
CA GLN A 301 8.85 38.07 3.40
C GLN A 301 10.14 37.80 2.62
N GLN A 302 11.18 38.63 2.78
CA GLN A 302 12.49 38.43 2.15
C GLN A 302 13.20 37.16 2.64
N ILE A 303 13.02 36.77 3.90
CA ILE A 303 13.53 35.49 4.44
C ILE A 303 12.74 34.29 3.89
N ILE A 304 11.42 34.42 3.76
CA ILE A 304 10.53 33.32 3.31
C ILE A 304 10.64 33.06 1.80
N ALA A 305 10.85 34.09 0.97
CA ALA A 305 10.91 33.95 -0.49
C ALA A 305 11.91 32.88 -1.00
N PRO A 306 13.20 32.87 -0.59
CA PRO A 306 14.12 31.82 -1.00
C PRO A 306 13.77 30.45 -0.41
N ARG A 307 13.25 30.41 0.84
CA ARG A 307 12.81 29.15 1.48
C ARG A 307 11.67 28.49 0.73
N LEU A 308 10.69 29.27 0.26
CA LEU A 308 9.58 28.79 -0.56
C LEU A 308 10.07 28.16 -1.87
N LYS A 309 11.06 28.78 -2.52
CA LYS A 309 11.65 28.23 -3.75
C LYS A 309 12.31 26.87 -3.46
N THR A 310 13.26 26.81 -2.52
CA THR A 310 13.95 25.56 -2.17
C THR A 310 12.99 24.46 -1.73
N LEU A 311 11.95 24.80 -0.95
CA LEU A 311 10.92 23.85 -0.54
C LEU A 311 10.08 23.34 -1.73
N THR A 312 9.82 24.18 -2.72
CA THR A 312 9.12 23.80 -3.97
C THR A 312 10.00 22.90 -4.82
N ASP A 313 11.28 23.24 -4.98
CA ASP A 313 12.25 22.43 -5.73
C ASP A 313 12.39 21.01 -5.10
N ILE A 314 12.47 20.92 -3.77
CA ILE A 314 12.46 19.64 -3.03
C ILE A 314 11.14 18.89 -3.25
N ALA A 315 9.99 19.56 -3.13
CA ALA A 315 8.69 18.91 -3.29
C ALA A 315 8.47 18.40 -4.74
N ASN A 316 9.00 19.09 -5.74
CA ASN A 316 9.04 18.64 -7.14
C ASN A 316 9.90 17.37 -7.27
N ALA A 317 11.12 17.35 -6.74
CA ALA A 317 11.98 16.17 -6.79
C ALA A 317 11.32 14.92 -6.15
N PHE A 318 10.62 15.08 -5.02
CA PHE A 318 9.81 14.02 -4.43
C PHE A 318 8.66 13.58 -5.37
N LEU A 319 7.93 14.52 -5.97
CA LEU A 319 6.82 14.23 -6.87
C LEU A 319 7.27 13.50 -8.15
N GLU A 320 8.34 13.98 -8.78
CA GLU A 320 8.97 13.38 -9.96
C GLU A 320 9.41 11.94 -9.65
N THR A 321 10.15 11.72 -8.54
CA THR A 321 10.58 10.38 -8.13
C THR A 321 9.38 9.42 -7.91
N ILE A 322 8.26 9.93 -7.37
CA ILE A 322 7.03 9.13 -7.19
C ILE A 322 6.34 8.83 -8.53
N ILE A 323 6.39 9.75 -9.50
CA ILE A 323 5.82 9.57 -10.84
C ILE A 323 6.66 8.57 -11.65
N ASP A 324 7.98 8.70 -11.65
CA ASP A 324 8.90 7.78 -12.33
C ASP A 324 8.83 6.38 -11.71
N GLY A 325 8.62 6.28 -10.39
CA GLY A 325 8.42 5.02 -9.68
C GLY A 325 7.08 4.32 -9.94
N LEU A 326 6.13 4.90 -10.70
CA LEU A 326 4.76 4.36 -10.81
C LEU A 326 4.68 2.90 -11.23
N GLU A 327 5.53 2.44 -12.16
CA GLU A 327 5.51 1.05 -12.65
C GLU A 327 6.00 0.02 -11.61
N GLU A 328 6.80 0.46 -10.64
CA GLU A 328 7.29 -0.35 -9.53
C GLU A 328 6.20 -0.55 -8.45
N THR A 329 5.08 0.18 -8.53
CA THR A 329 3.99 0.10 -7.55
C THR A 329 3.49 -1.36 -7.41
N PRO A 330 3.44 -1.95 -6.20
CA PRO A 330 3.03 -3.33 -6.02
C PRO A 330 1.64 -3.64 -6.60
N TYR A 331 1.48 -4.82 -7.20
CA TYR A 331 0.24 -5.23 -7.88
C TYR A 331 -1.01 -5.01 -7.02
N GLY A 332 -0.99 -5.42 -5.74
CA GLY A 332 -2.16 -5.27 -4.88
C GLY A 332 -2.49 -3.82 -4.52
N ILE A 333 -1.50 -2.92 -4.47
CA ILE A 333 -1.74 -1.48 -4.30
C ILE A 333 -2.39 -0.91 -5.56
N ARG A 334 -1.85 -1.23 -6.76
CA ARG A 334 -2.48 -0.89 -8.05
C ARG A 334 -3.91 -1.45 -8.15
N TRP A 335 -4.13 -2.67 -7.67
CA TRP A 335 -5.43 -3.33 -7.65
C TRP A 335 -6.42 -2.63 -6.68
N ILE A 336 -5.98 -2.22 -5.48
CA ILE A 336 -6.83 -1.44 -4.55
C ILE A 336 -7.24 -0.11 -5.20
N CYS A 337 -6.30 0.63 -5.82
CA CYS A 337 -6.61 1.84 -6.59
C CYS A 337 -7.65 1.58 -7.70
N LYS A 338 -7.51 0.46 -8.44
CA LYS A 338 -8.48 0.03 -9.46
C LYS A 338 -9.86 -0.28 -8.85
N GLN A 339 -9.94 -0.94 -7.70
CA GLN A 339 -11.21 -1.20 -7.01
C GLN A 339 -11.87 0.10 -6.54
N ILE A 340 -11.11 1.03 -5.94
CA ILE A 340 -11.60 2.36 -5.55
C ILE A 340 -12.20 3.06 -6.77
N ARG A 341 -11.51 3.09 -7.92
CA ARG A 341 -12.03 3.68 -9.17
C ARG A 341 -13.32 2.99 -9.62
N SER A 342 -13.35 1.66 -9.64
CA SER A 342 -14.49 0.87 -10.11
C SER A 342 -15.72 1.03 -9.24
N LEU A 343 -15.57 0.99 -7.91
CA LEU A 343 -16.66 1.17 -6.95
C LEU A 343 -17.17 2.62 -6.95
N SER A 344 -16.27 3.60 -7.08
CA SER A 344 -16.64 5.02 -7.22
C SER A 344 -17.49 5.26 -8.46
N ARG A 345 -17.08 4.76 -9.64
CA ARG A 345 -17.88 4.86 -10.87
C ARG A 345 -19.21 4.12 -10.80
N ARG A 346 -19.28 3.02 -10.05
CA ARG A 346 -20.54 2.27 -9.86
C ARG A 346 -21.52 3.03 -8.97
N LYS A 347 -21.03 3.66 -7.89
CA LYS A 347 -21.88 4.39 -6.93
C LYS A 347 -22.21 5.82 -7.39
N TYR A 348 -21.29 6.46 -8.12
CA TYR A 348 -21.44 7.82 -8.62
C TYR A 348 -21.13 7.86 -10.13
N PRO A 349 -22.07 7.41 -11.00
CA PRO A 349 -21.84 7.34 -12.44
C PRO A 349 -21.52 8.70 -13.08
N ASP A 350 -22.15 9.76 -12.57
CA ASP A 350 -22.00 11.14 -13.05
C ASP A 350 -20.83 11.90 -12.40
N ALA A 351 -20.05 11.26 -11.52
CA ALA A 351 -18.89 11.90 -10.90
C ALA A 351 -17.76 12.11 -11.93
N GLN A 352 -17.24 13.33 -11.98
CA GLN A 352 -16.06 13.65 -12.79
C GLN A 352 -14.86 12.77 -12.39
N ASP A 353 -14.05 12.36 -13.38
CA ASP A 353 -12.84 11.56 -13.14
C ASP A 353 -11.90 12.22 -12.12
N GLN A 354 -11.79 13.55 -12.10
CA GLN A 354 -11.02 14.29 -11.09
C GLN A 354 -11.49 13.99 -9.66
N THR A 355 -12.81 13.97 -9.45
CA THR A 355 -13.42 13.68 -8.16
C THR A 355 -13.04 12.27 -7.71
N ILE A 356 -13.12 11.29 -8.62
CA ILE A 356 -12.74 9.89 -8.36
C ILE A 356 -11.23 9.77 -8.07
N CYS A 357 -10.38 10.51 -8.77
CA CYS A 357 -8.96 10.58 -8.50
C CYS A 357 -8.64 11.09 -7.08
N THR A 358 -9.45 11.98 -6.49
CA THR A 358 -9.22 12.41 -5.08
C THR A 358 -9.43 11.28 -4.06
N LEU A 359 -10.28 10.28 -4.33
CA LEU A 359 -10.41 9.09 -3.47
C LEU A 359 -9.19 8.17 -3.60
N ILE A 360 -8.66 8.03 -4.82
CA ILE A 360 -7.41 7.29 -5.07
C ILE A 360 -6.24 7.99 -4.37
N GLY A 361 -6.13 9.32 -4.48
CA GLY A 361 -5.14 10.13 -3.75
C GLY A 361 -5.31 10.07 -2.22
N GLY A 362 -6.55 9.98 -1.74
CA GLY A 362 -6.89 9.72 -0.34
C GLY A 362 -6.48 8.33 0.17
N PHE A 363 -6.17 7.38 -0.70
CA PHE A 363 -5.49 6.15 -0.34
C PHE A 363 -3.98 6.26 -0.57
N PHE A 364 -3.56 6.54 -1.80
CA PHE A 364 -2.15 6.49 -2.23
C PHE A 364 -1.28 7.54 -1.52
N PHE A 365 -1.65 8.83 -1.57
CA PHE A 365 -0.86 9.85 -0.88
C PHE A 365 -1.11 9.82 0.63
N LEU A 366 -2.38 9.88 1.07
CA LEU A 366 -2.71 10.06 2.49
C LEU A 366 -2.40 8.84 3.38
N ARG A 367 -2.45 7.61 2.86
CA ARG A 367 -2.30 6.38 3.67
C ARG A 367 -1.08 5.53 3.32
N PHE A 368 -0.38 5.82 2.23
CA PHE A 368 0.82 5.08 1.83
C PHE A 368 2.06 5.98 1.76
N ILE A 369 2.08 6.99 0.88
CA ILE A 369 3.26 7.85 0.68
C ILE A 369 3.50 8.81 1.86
N ASN A 370 2.55 9.69 2.17
CA ASN A 370 2.75 10.78 3.13
C ASN A 370 3.09 10.31 4.56
N PRO A 371 2.48 9.22 5.10
CA PRO A 371 2.92 8.66 6.38
C PRO A 371 4.39 8.25 6.39
N ALA A 372 4.92 7.73 5.27
CA ALA A 372 6.31 7.31 5.15
C ALA A 372 7.28 8.51 5.04
N ILE A 373 6.85 9.61 4.41
CA ILE A 373 7.61 10.87 4.38
C ILE A 373 7.65 11.53 5.77
N VAL A 374 6.55 11.50 6.54
CA VAL A 374 6.47 12.16 7.85
C VAL A 374 7.16 11.36 8.97
N THR A 375 7.07 10.02 8.97
CA THR A 375 7.71 9.15 9.97
C THR A 375 8.64 8.09 9.35
N PRO A 376 9.67 8.48 8.58
CA PRO A 376 10.49 7.55 7.78
C PRO A 376 11.16 6.43 8.57
N ARG A 377 11.56 6.69 9.82
CA ARG A 377 12.10 5.65 10.72
C ARG A 377 11.07 4.55 11.01
N SER A 378 9.79 4.89 11.19
CA SER A 378 8.67 3.96 11.39
C SER A 378 8.25 3.18 10.12
N TYR A 379 8.94 3.41 9.00
CA TYR A 379 8.83 2.66 7.75
C TYR A 379 10.17 2.01 7.33
N MET A 380 11.20 2.11 8.17
CA MET A 380 12.58 1.63 7.93
C MET A 380 13.24 2.25 6.68
N LEU A 381 12.92 3.51 6.38
CA LEU A 381 13.55 4.27 5.29
C LEU A 381 14.89 4.90 5.69
N ILE A 382 15.09 5.09 7.01
CA ILE A 382 16.27 5.69 7.63
C ILE A 382 16.55 5.01 8.97
N GLU A 383 17.80 5.08 9.44
CA GLU A 383 18.25 4.43 10.68
C GLU A 383 18.03 5.31 11.92
N ALA A 384 18.39 6.60 11.85
CA ALA A 384 18.28 7.56 12.93
C ALA A 384 16.99 8.41 12.86
N THR A 385 16.53 8.95 14.00
CA THR A 385 15.44 9.94 13.99
C THR A 385 15.97 11.27 13.44
N PRO A 386 15.29 11.94 12.48
CA PRO A 386 15.75 13.22 11.95
C PRO A 386 15.69 14.33 12.99
N SER A 387 16.67 15.24 12.91
CA SER A 387 16.68 16.51 13.64
C SER A 387 15.46 17.37 13.28
N ASP A 388 15.14 18.35 14.13
CA ASP A 388 13.87 19.08 14.08
C ASP A 388 13.63 19.83 12.76
N LYS A 389 14.70 20.36 12.14
CA LYS A 389 14.68 21.06 10.85
C LYS A 389 14.27 20.11 9.69
N PRO A 390 15.01 19.04 9.33
CA PRO A 390 14.58 18.02 8.38
C PRO A 390 13.17 17.45 8.66
N ARG A 391 12.85 17.14 9.92
CA ARG A 391 11.54 16.60 10.30
C ARG A 391 10.40 17.58 9.99
N ARG A 392 10.63 18.89 10.21
CA ARG A 392 9.70 19.95 9.82
C ARG A 392 9.57 20.07 8.31
N THR A 393 10.68 20.04 7.57
CA THR A 393 10.69 20.09 6.10
C THR A 393 9.94 18.92 5.48
N LEU A 394 10.21 17.68 5.90
CA LEU A 394 9.47 16.48 5.47
C LEU A 394 7.95 16.61 5.73
N THR A 395 7.57 17.20 6.87
CA THR A 395 6.16 17.49 7.18
C THR A 395 5.54 18.51 6.22
N LEU A 396 6.30 19.52 5.79
CA LEU A 396 5.85 20.50 4.79
C LEU A 396 5.70 19.86 3.40
N VAL A 397 6.67 19.06 2.96
CA VAL A 397 6.62 18.31 1.69
C VAL A 397 5.40 17.39 1.65
N ALA A 398 5.17 16.59 2.71
CA ALA A 398 4.00 15.72 2.80
C ALA A 398 2.67 16.51 2.75
N LYS A 399 2.60 17.71 3.34
CA LYS A 399 1.43 18.61 3.21
C LYS A 399 1.24 19.12 1.78
N MET A 400 2.31 19.49 1.08
CA MET A 400 2.25 19.93 -0.31
C MET A 400 1.71 18.83 -1.23
N LEU A 401 2.28 17.62 -1.14
CA LEU A 401 1.79 16.45 -1.87
C LEU A 401 0.33 16.11 -1.49
N GLN A 402 -0.07 16.29 -0.22
CA GLN A 402 -1.44 16.05 0.20
C GLN A 402 -2.44 17.06 -0.38
N ASN A 403 -2.04 18.33 -0.50
CA ASN A 403 -2.84 19.41 -1.09
C ASN A 403 -3.02 19.20 -2.60
N LEU A 404 -1.97 18.80 -3.30
CA LEU A 404 -2.01 18.36 -4.70
C LEU A 404 -3.05 17.23 -4.89
N ALA A 405 -2.99 16.19 -4.06
CA ALA A 405 -3.84 15.00 -4.19
C ALA A 405 -5.34 15.24 -3.89
N ASN A 406 -5.70 16.24 -3.07
CA ASN A 406 -7.08 16.44 -2.59
C ASN A 406 -7.83 17.64 -3.20
N LYS A 407 -7.14 18.49 -3.99
CA LYS A 407 -7.42 19.92 -4.17
C LYS A 407 -7.39 20.70 -2.84
N PRO A 408 -6.61 21.78 -2.73
CA PRO A 408 -6.36 22.46 -1.46
C PRO A 408 -7.59 23.21 -0.94
N SER A 409 -7.74 23.25 0.38
CA SER A 409 -8.51 24.27 1.08
C SER A 409 -7.57 24.98 2.06
N TYR A 410 -7.08 26.16 1.65
CA TYR A 410 -6.10 26.94 2.42
C TYR A 410 -6.68 27.61 3.67
N ALA A 411 -7.98 27.43 3.95
CA ALA A 411 -8.72 28.09 5.03
C ALA A 411 -8.15 27.84 6.45
N LYS A 412 -7.36 26.78 6.65
CA LYS A 412 -6.73 26.46 7.96
C LYS A 412 -5.29 26.95 8.11
N GLU A 413 -4.58 27.20 7.01
CA GLU A 413 -3.18 27.60 7.01
C GLU A 413 -2.93 28.60 5.86
N PRO A 414 -3.31 29.87 6.02
CA PRO A 414 -3.26 30.86 4.93
C PRO A 414 -1.87 31.02 4.31
N TYR A 415 -0.81 30.83 5.09
CA TYR A 415 0.59 30.90 4.62
C TYR A 415 0.93 29.85 3.55
N MET A 416 0.21 28.71 3.51
CA MET A 416 0.39 27.67 2.49
C MET A 416 -0.15 28.08 1.11
N SER A 417 -0.93 29.16 1.01
CA SER A 417 -1.40 29.70 -0.28
C SER A 417 -0.24 30.16 -1.18
N LYS A 418 0.90 30.57 -0.62
CA LYS A 418 2.11 30.92 -1.39
C LYS A 418 2.73 29.73 -2.13
N LEU A 419 2.34 28.49 -1.77
CA LEU A 419 2.71 27.25 -2.47
C LEU A 419 1.66 26.79 -3.48
N GLN A 420 0.63 27.59 -3.75
CA GLN A 420 -0.36 27.32 -4.79
C GLN A 420 0.25 27.07 -6.20
N PRO A 421 1.36 27.72 -6.62
CA PRO A 421 1.98 27.42 -7.92
C PRO A 421 2.54 26.00 -8.07
N PHE A 422 2.79 25.27 -6.98
CA PHE A 422 3.16 23.85 -7.01
C PHE A 422 1.96 22.92 -7.23
N VAL A 423 0.73 23.44 -7.08
CA VAL A 423 -0.52 22.65 -7.01
C VAL A 423 -1.35 22.76 -8.31
N HIS A 424 -0.94 23.59 -9.27
CA HIS A 424 -1.67 23.87 -10.52
C HIS A 424 -0.91 23.43 -11.76
#